data_AF-A0A961CF86-F1
#
_entry.id   AF-A0A961CF86-F1
#
_cell.length_a   1.000
_cell.length_b   1.000
_cell.length_c   1.000
_cell.angle_alpha   90.00
_cell.angle_beta   90.00
_cell.angle_gamma   90.00
#
_symmetry.space_group_name_H-M   'P 1'
#
loop_
_entity.id
_entity.type
_entity.pdbx_description
1 polymer ?
#
loop_
_entity_poly.entity_id
_entity_poly.type
_entity_poly.pdbx_seq_one_letter_code
_entity_poly.pdbx_strand_id
1 'polypeptide(L)'
;MLSPSLETVRLFLHILGATVWVGGQLTMLGLLPVLRAQGPDLPRLAARQFGKIAWAGFALAVVTGVWNVFEVDMKNASTSYHMTLGLKLVLVGASAAAALVHTYGKSKPALAIGGAVGLVASLGAVFVGVLLAG
;
A
#
# COMPACT_ATOMS: atom_id res chain seq x y z
N MET A 1 -15.32 11.50 -27.64
CA MET A 1 -14.91 10.93 -26.33
C MET A 1 -13.47 10.48 -26.45
N LEU A 2 -12.67 10.56 -25.38
CA LEU A 2 -11.31 10.02 -25.36
C LEU A 2 -11.37 8.48 -25.31
N SER A 3 -10.46 7.80 -26.01
CA SER A 3 -10.37 6.33 -26.02
C SER A 3 -9.33 5.86 -25.01
N PRO A 4 -9.64 4.86 -24.17
CA PRO A 4 -8.68 4.34 -23.20
C PRO A 4 -7.51 3.65 -23.90
N SER A 5 -6.29 3.87 -23.42
CA SER A 5 -5.09 3.14 -23.83
C SER A 5 -4.75 2.04 -22.83
N LEU A 6 -3.83 1.14 -23.20
CA LEU A 6 -3.32 0.12 -22.29
C LEU A 6 -2.61 0.73 -21.08
N GLU A 7 -1.89 1.83 -21.29
CA GLU A 7 -1.30 2.64 -20.23
C GLU A 7 -2.38 3.19 -19.28
N THR A 8 -3.49 3.72 -19.82
CA THR A 8 -4.61 4.20 -18.99
C THR A 8 -5.14 3.10 -18.07
N VAL A 9 -5.34 1.90 -18.61
CA VAL A 9 -5.84 0.74 -17.84
C VAL A 9 -4.82 0.32 -16.77
N ARG A 10 -3.54 0.20 -17.12
CA ARG A 10 -2.47 -0.16 -16.19
C ARG A 10 -2.38 0.81 -15.01
N LEU A 11 -2.33 2.11 -15.30
CA LEU A 11 -2.23 3.15 -14.28
C LEU A 11 -3.49 3.21 -13.41
N PHE A 12 -4.68 3.09 -14.01
CA PHE A 12 -5.94 3.01 -13.28
C PHE A 12 -5.94 1.86 -12.26
N LEU A 13 -5.56 0.66 -12.69
CA LEU A 13 -5.50 -0.50 -11.80
C LEU A 13 -4.45 -0.34 -10.70
N HIS A 14 -3.29 0.25 -11.00
CA HIS A 14 -2.27 0.53 -9.99
C HIS A 14 -2.75 1.50 -8.92
N ILE A 15 -3.37 2.61 -9.35
CA ILE A 15 -3.93 3.63 -8.45
C ILE A 15 -5.08 3.04 -7.64
N LEU A 16 -5.95 2.23 -8.24
CA LEU A 16 -7.01 1.52 -7.52
C LEU A 16 -6.44 0.61 -6.42
N GLY A 17 -5.43 -0.21 -6.73
CA GLY A 17 -4.78 -1.06 -5.74
C GLY A 17 -4.12 -0.24 -4.61
N ALA A 18 -3.40 0.82 -4.97
CA ALA A 18 -2.72 1.68 -4.02
C ALA A 18 -3.68 2.43 -3.10
N THR A 19 -4.80 2.94 -3.63
CA THR A 19 -5.83 3.65 -2.85
C THR A 19 -6.57 2.71 -1.90
N VAL A 20 -6.85 1.47 -2.31
CA VAL A 20 -7.41 0.44 -1.41
C VAL A 20 -6.43 0.12 -0.28
N TRP A 21 -5.14 -0.06 -0.60
CA TRP A 21 -4.14 -0.40 0.41
C TRP A 21 -3.88 0.73 1.41
N VAL A 22 -3.57 1.93 0.93
CA VAL A 22 -3.16 3.07 1.76
C VAL A 22 -4.38 3.76 2.37
N GLY A 23 -5.41 4.03 1.57
CA GLY A 23 -6.66 4.62 2.03
C GLY A 23 -7.39 3.73 3.01
N GLY A 24 -7.28 2.40 2.84
CA GLY A 24 -7.76 1.41 3.79
C GLY A 24 -7.16 1.54 5.19
N GLN A 25 -5.83 1.70 5.27
CA GLN A 25 -5.14 1.89 6.54
C GLN A 25 -5.59 3.17 7.25
N LEU A 26 -5.68 4.29 6.50
CA LEU A 26 -6.17 5.56 7.04
C LEU A 26 -7.62 5.46 7.53
N THR A 27 -8.48 4.81 6.75
CA THR A 27 -9.89 4.61 7.10
C THR A 27 -10.03 3.77 8.37
N MET A 28 -9.34 2.63 8.44
CA MET A 28 -9.38 1.75 9.61
C MET A 28 -8.81 2.42 10.87
N LEU A 29 -7.76 3.25 10.72
CA LEU A 29 -7.21 4.04 11.80
C LEU A 29 -8.24 5.07 12.31
N GLY A 30 -8.93 5.77 11.40
CA GLY A 30 -9.96 6.75 11.74
C GLY A 30 -11.20 6.13 12.41
N LEU A 31 -11.60 4.93 12.00
CA LEU A 31 -12.75 4.21 12.58
C LEU A 31 -12.46 3.59 13.96
N LEU A 32 -11.19 3.48 14.34
CA LEU A 32 -10.75 2.75 15.51
C LEU A 32 -11.40 3.21 16.84
N PRO A 33 -11.57 4.52 17.13
CA PRO A 33 -12.23 4.98 18.35
C PRO A 33 -13.70 4.52 18.43
N VAL A 34 -14.43 4.62 17.32
CA VAL A 34 -15.84 4.22 17.23
C VAL A 34 -15.98 2.71 17.41
N LEU A 35 -15.17 1.92 16.71
CA LEU A 35 -15.19 0.47 16.83
C LEU A 35 -14.90 0.01 18.27
N ARG A 36 -13.94 0.65 18.95
CA ARG A 36 -13.64 0.34 20.37
C ARG A 36 -14.78 0.69 21.31
N ALA A 37 -15.47 1.81 21.08
CA ALA A 37 -16.59 2.24 21.89
C ALA A 37 -17.80 1.29 21.78
N GLN A 38 -17.98 0.66 20.61
CA GLN A 38 -19.10 -0.24 20.35
C GLN A 38 -18.85 -1.70 20.79
N GLY A 39 -17.58 -2.09 21.03
CA GLY A 39 -17.26 -3.39 21.60
C GLY A 39 -15.78 -3.77 21.51
N PRO A 40 -15.24 -4.51 22.50
CA PRO A 40 -13.81 -4.84 22.56
C PRO A 40 -13.31 -5.68 21.37
N ASP A 41 -14.18 -6.49 20.77
CA ASP A 41 -13.83 -7.39 19.65
C ASP A 41 -14.03 -6.76 18.27
N LEU A 42 -14.79 -5.66 18.16
CA LEU A 42 -15.17 -5.08 16.87
C LEU A 42 -13.97 -4.59 16.03
N PRO A 43 -12.94 -3.92 16.60
CA PRO A 43 -11.75 -3.57 15.83
C PRO A 43 -11.09 -4.77 15.16
N ARG A 44 -11.02 -5.91 15.86
CA ARG A 44 -10.40 -7.15 15.35
C ARG A 44 -11.23 -7.75 14.23
N LEU A 45 -12.55 -7.80 14.38
CA LEU A 45 -13.46 -8.33 13.37
C LEU A 45 -13.44 -7.47 12.10
N ALA A 46 -13.49 -6.15 12.24
CA ALA A 46 -13.41 -5.21 11.14
C ALA A 46 -12.05 -5.33 10.41
N ALA A 47 -10.93 -5.35 11.15
CA ALA A 47 -9.60 -5.53 10.58
C ALA A 47 -9.46 -6.86 9.82
N ARG A 48 -10.03 -7.95 10.33
CA ARG A 48 -9.98 -9.26 9.66
C ARG A 48 -10.75 -9.26 8.33
N GLN A 49 -11.92 -8.62 8.28
CA GLN A 49 -12.70 -8.55 7.04
C GLN A 49 -12.05 -7.58 6.05
N PHE A 50 -11.69 -6.38 6.50
CA PHE A 50 -11.03 -5.41 5.65
C PHE A 50 -9.67 -5.91 5.15
N GLY A 51 -8.96 -6.71 5.95
CA GLY A 51 -7.69 -7.32 5.56
C GLY A 51 -7.77 -8.11 4.25
N LYS A 52 -8.87 -8.81 3.97
CA LYS A 52 -9.05 -9.52 2.69
C LYS A 52 -9.05 -8.56 1.50
N ILE A 53 -9.74 -7.43 1.64
CA ILE A 53 -9.86 -6.38 0.63
C ILE A 53 -8.53 -5.66 0.48
N ALA A 54 -7.90 -5.30 1.60
CA ALA A 54 -6.58 -4.66 1.63
C ALA A 54 -5.53 -5.52 0.92
N TRP A 55 -5.41 -6.80 1.27
CA TRP A 55 -4.45 -7.70 0.63
C TRP A 55 -4.71 -7.91 -0.87
N ALA A 56 -5.98 -7.94 -1.30
CA ALA A 56 -6.32 -7.95 -2.73
C ALA A 56 -5.86 -6.65 -3.43
N GLY A 57 -6.11 -5.49 -2.81
CA GLY A 57 -5.63 -4.19 -3.30
C GLY A 57 -4.09 -4.12 -3.37
N PHE A 58 -3.40 -4.65 -2.37
CA PHE A 58 -1.94 -4.74 -2.36
C PHE A 58 -1.43 -5.62 -3.50
N ALA A 59 -2.00 -6.81 -3.67
CA ALA A 59 -1.63 -7.71 -4.76
C ALA A 59 -1.84 -7.04 -6.12
N LEU A 60 -2.96 -6.35 -6.32
CA LEU A 60 -3.22 -5.58 -7.54
C LEU A 60 -2.16 -4.49 -7.76
N ALA A 61 -1.82 -3.73 -6.71
CA ALA A 61 -0.80 -2.69 -6.78
C ALA A 61 0.59 -3.25 -7.09
N VAL A 62 0.95 -4.40 -6.54
CA VAL A 62 2.24 -5.06 -6.80
C VAL A 62 2.31 -5.56 -8.24
N VAL A 63 1.30 -6.30 -8.72
CA VAL A 63 1.28 -6.84 -10.08
C VAL A 63 1.37 -5.71 -11.12
N THR A 64 0.56 -4.67 -10.94
CA THR A 64 0.58 -3.50 -11.83
C THR A 64 1.83 -2.63 -11.64
N GLY A 65 2.42 -2.60 -10.45
CA GLY A 65 3.70 -1.94 -10.18
C GLY A 65 4.86 -2.60 -10.90
N VAL A 66 4.90 -3.95 -10.93
CA VAL A 66 5.84 -4.72 -11.74
C VAL A 66 5.62 -4.44 -13.23
N TRP A 67 4.37 -4.36 -13.68
CA TRP A 67 4.07 -3.95 -15.05
C TRP A 67 4.61 -2.55 -15.37
N ASN A 68 4.42 -1.56 -14.50
CA ASN A 68 4.99 -0.22 -14.69
C ASN A 68 6.52 -0.24 -14.85
N VAL A 69 7.21 -1.10 -14.10
CA VAL A 69 8.68 -1.25 -14.20
C VAL A 69 9.10 -1.79 -15.57
N PHE A 70 8.35 -2.75 -16.14
CA PHE A 70 8.66 -3.29 -17.48
C PHE A 70 8.49 -2.29 -18.62
N GLU A 71 7.76 -1.21 -18.37
CA GLU A 71 7.42 -0.20 -19.38
C GLU A 71 8.42 0.97 -19.36
N VAL A 72 9.39 0.92 -18.45
CA VAL A 72 10.44 1.92 -18.30
C VAL A 72 11.73 1.38 -18.92
N ASP A 73 12.41 2.21 -19.71
CA ASP A 73 13.75 1.90 -20.21
C ASP A 73 14.79 2.03 -19.09
N MET A 74 14.92 0.97 -18.30
CA MET A 74 15.83 0.91 -17.16
C MET A 74 17.30 1.00 -17.54
N LYS A 75 17.68 0.79 -18.81
CA LYS A 75 19.10 0.91 -19.20
C LYS A 75 19.53 2.37 -19.33
N ASN A 76 18.59 3.24 -19.72
CA ASN A 76 18.83 4.65 -19.98
C ASN A 76 18.25 5.56 -18.89
N ALA A 77 17.58 5.00 -17.89
CA ALA A 77 17.09 5.75 -16.75
C ALA A 77 18.26 6.37 -15.94
N SER A 78 18.00 7.55 -15.35
CA SER A 78 19.00 8.23 -14.54
C SER A 78 19.30 7.48 -13.24
N THR A 79 20.48 7.71 -12.68
CA THR A 79 20.83 7.20 -11.33
C THR A 79 19.80 7.62 -10.28
N SER A 80 19.28 8.84 -10.37
CA SER A 80 18.24 9.32 -9.45
C SER A 80 16.93 8.54 -9.60
N TYR A 81 16.53 8.17 -10.82
CA TYR A 81 15.36 7.34 -11.05
C TYR A 81 15.54 5.95 -10.41
N HIS A 82 16.70 5.31 -10.61
CA HIS A 82 17.02 4.02 -9.99
C HIS A 82 16.99 4.07 -8.46
N MET A 83 17.56 5.12 -7.85
CA MET A 83 17.56 5.30 -6.40
C MET A 83 16.13 5.48 -5.87
N THR A 84 15.32 6.33 -6.52
CA THR A 84 13.93 6.57 -6.13
C THR A 84 13.10 5.30 -6.26
N LEU A 85 13.27 4.53 -7.34
CA LEU A 85 12.61 3.24 -7.52
C LEU A 85 13.06 2.22 -6.47
N GLY A 86 14.36 2.13 -6.17
CA GLY A 86 14.89 1.27 -5.12
C GLY A 86 14.28 1.59 -3.75
N LEU A 87 14.23 2.88 -3.39
CA LEU A 87 13.57 3.33 -2.17
C LEU A 87 12.08 2.97 -2.16
N LYS A 88 11.37 3.15 -3.29
CA LYS A 88 9.96 2.75 -3.42
C LYS A 88 9.77 1.27 -3.13
N LEU A 89 10.60 0.40 -3.70
CA LEU A 89 10.49 -1.05 -3.52
C LEU A 89 10.77 -1.46 -2.06
N VAL A 90 11.76 -0.84 -1.41
CA VAL A 90 12.03 -1.06 0.02
C VAL A 90 10.81 -0.64 0.87
N LEU A 91 10.21 0.51 0.58
CA LEU A 91 9.03 1.00 1.31
C LEU A 91 7.80 0.12 1.10
N VAL A 92 7.57 -0.36 -0.14
CA VAL A 92 6.49 -1.34 -0.44
C VAL A 92 6.71 -2.64 0.35
N GLY A 93 7.94 -3.17 0.35
CA GLY A 93 8.30 -4.37 1.11
C GLY A 93 8.12 -4.18 2.62
N ALA A 94 8.61 -3.05 3.16
CA ALA A 94 8.45 -2.70 4.57
C ALA A 94 6.97 -2.56 4.97
N SER A 95 6.15 -1.96 4.10
CA SER A 95 4.70 -1.84 4.32
C SER A 95 4.04 -3.22 4.43
N ALA A 96 4.33 -4.14 3.52
CA ALA A 96 3.79 -5.49 3.54
C ALA A 96 4.26 -6.30 4.76
N ALA A 97 5.56 -6.25 5.07
CA ALA A 97 6.13 -6.94 6.23
C ALA A 97 5.53 -6.43 7.54
N ALA A 98 5.40 -5.12 7.70
CA ALA A 98 4.78 -4.50 8.87
C ALA A 98 3.28 -4.84 8.97
N ALA A 99 2.57 -4.91 7.84
CA ALA A 99 1.18 -5.37 7.80
C ALA A 99 1.03 -6.84 8.23
N LEU A 100 1.97 -7.73 7.86
CA LEU A 100 2.00 -9.10 8.36
C LEU A 100 2.24 -9.15 9.87
N VAL A 101 3.18 -8.36 10.39
CA VAL A 101 3.43 -8.23 11.84
C VAL A 101 2.19 -7.71 12.56
N HIS A 102 1.51 -6.72 12.00
CA HIS A 102 0.25 -6.19 12.55
C HIS A 102 -0.89 -7.23 12.53
N THR A 103 -0.95 -8.07 11.49
CA THR A 103 -2.03 -9.04 11.32
C THR A 103 -1.86 -10.26 12.22
N TYR A 104 -0.63 -10.76 12.35
CA TYR A 104 -0.33 -12.02 13.05
C TYR A 104 0.35 -11.83 14.41
N GLY A 105 0.71 -10.59 14.76
CA GLY A 105 1.31 -10.25 16.05
C GLY A 105 0.39 -10.60 17.23
N LYS A 106 0.97 -11.12 18.30
CA LYS A 106 0.23 -11.52 19.52
C LYS A 106 0.39 -10.54 20.68
N SER A 107 1.30 -9.57 20.57
CA SER A 107 1.61 -8.60 21.61
C SER A 107 1.14 -7.19 21.22
N LYS A 108 0.74 -6.38 22.22
CA LYS A 108 0.34 -4.98 22.00
C LYS A 108 1.42 -4.18 21.24
N PRO A 109 2.73 -4.30 21.55
CA PRO A 109 3.77 -3.61 20.79
C PRO A 109 3.85 -4.05 19.33
N ALA A 110 3.77 -5.36 19.04
CA ALA A 110 3.83 -5.87 17.67
C ALA A 110 2.67 -5.30 16.82
N LEU A 111 1.46 -5.26 17.37
CA LEU A 111 0.30 -4.68 16.70
C LEU A 111 0.50 -3.18 16.46
N ALA A 112 0.93 -2.41 17.47
CA ALA A 112 1.09 -0.97 17.36
C ALA A 112 2.20 -0.59 16.35
N ILE A 113 3.38 -1.21 16.49
CA ILE A 113 4.53 -0.95 15.63
C ILE A 113 4.24 -1.40 14.20
N GLY A 114 3.69 -2.60 14.00
CA GLY A 114 3.33 -3.09 12.67
C GLY A 114 2.33 -2.17 11.96
N GLY A 115 1.32 -1.67 12.67
CA GLY A 115 0.35 -0.73 12.11
C GLY A 115 0.99 0.62 11.74
N ALA A 116 1.79 1.19 12.63
CA ALA A 116 2.42 2.50 12.42
C ALA A 116 3.48 2.46 11.30
N VAL A 117 4.38 1.48 11.34
CA VAL A 117 5.42 1.30 10.30
C VAL A 117 4.77 0.97 8.96
N GLY A 118 3.73 0.13 8.95
CA GLY A 118 2.98 -0.21 7.73
C GLY A 118 2.41 1.03 7.04
N LEU A 119 1.79 1.92 7.84
CA LEU A 119 1.20 3.15 7.35
C LEU A 119 2.26 4.13 6.83
N VAL A 120 3.28 4.43 7.63
CA VAL A 120 4.35 5.36 7.23
C VAL A 120 5.08 4.87 5.98
N ALA A 121 5.41 3.58 5.91
CA ALA A 121 6.06 3.00 4.74
C ALA A 121 5.16 3.08 3.49
N SER A 122 3.85 2.82 3.63
CA SER A 122 2.91 2.92 2.51
C SER A 122 2.74 4.36 2.00
N LEU A 123 2.66 5.34 2.90
CA LEU A 123 2.61 6.76 2.54
C LEU A 123 3.89 7.20 1.84
N GLY A 124 5.05 6.77 2.36
CA GLY A 124 6.34 6.99 1.72
C GLY A 124 6.38 6.40 0.32
N ALA A 125 5.94 5.15 0.13
CA ALA A 125 5.91 4.47 -1.16
C ALA A 125 5.02 5.19 -2.18
N VAL A 126 3.88 5.75 -1.76
CA VAL A 126 3.02 6.59 -2.60
C VAL A 126 3.73 7.89 -2.96
N PHE A 127 4.31 8.60 -1.99
CA PHE A 127 5.01 9.86 -2.21
C PHE A 127 6.15 9.72 -3.22
N VAL A 128 7.05 8.75 -3.03
CA VAL A 128 8.14 8.50 -3.99
C VAL A 128 7.59 7.93 -5.31
N GLY A 129 6.43 7.28 -5.28
CA GLY A 129 5.71 6.86 -6.48
C GLY A 129 5.25 8.03 -7.34
N VAL A 130 4.81 9.13 -6.72
CA VAL A 130 4.48 10.38 -7.42
C VAL A 130 5.75 11.01 -8.02
N LEU A 131 6.89 10.96 -7.31
CA LEU A 131 8.17 11.44 -7.86
C LEU A 131 8.65 10.66 -9.09
N LEU A 132 8.27 9.39 -9.25
CA LEU A 132 8.60 8.57 -10.43
C LEU A 132 7.66 8.80 -11.61
N ALA A 133 6.51 9.45 -11.39
CA ALA A 133 5.51 9.70 -12.42
C ALA A 133 5.71 11.05 -13.15
N GLY A 134 6.51 11.95 -12.56
CA GLY A 134 6.93 13.23 -13.16
C GLY A 134 8.34 13.16 -13.71
#